data_AF-A0A918J4P1-F1
#
_entry.id   AF-A0A918J4P1-F1
#
_cell.length_a   1.000
_cell.length_b   1.000
_cell.length_c   1.000
_cell.angle_alpha   90.00
_cell.angle_beta   90.00
_cell.angle_gamma   90.00
#
_symmetry.space_group_name_H-M   'P 1'
#
loop_
_entity.id
_entity.type
_entity.pdbx_description
1 polymer ?
#
loop_
_entity_poly.entity_id
_entity_poly.type
_entity_poly.pdbx_seq_one_letter_code
_entity_poly.pdbx_strand_id
1 'polypeptide(L)'
;MNGQGVNGHGVNGPDGDGSAGDGFDGNGFDGAGPPRDGPEGDEFSDALLEEELREAAAVLDPVPEELRQLALDAYALHDLDARVAELTFDSLVDALPVRGATDAPRMLTFRAGEVTVDVEVTEAGLMGQVLPPRSARVEVLGGPQTCRPVPVDTLGRFTSDTAPAGPFALRLRTGADVIVTEWLRA
;
A
#
# COMPACT_ATOMS: atom_id res chain seq x y z
N MET A 1 -18.50 -46.52 -38.30
CA MET A 1 -19.49 -46.82 -39.36
C MET A 1 -20.26 -45.52 -39.59
N ASN A 2 -19.71 -44.65 -40.45
CA ASN A 2 -20.21 -44.34 -41.79
C ASN A 2 -21.73 -44.10 -41.88
N GLY A 3 -22.09 -42.85 -42.20
CA GLY A 3 -22.72 -42.59 -43.49
C GLY A 3 -24.12 -41.94 -43.49
N GLN A 4 -24.24 -40.99 -44.44
CA GLN A 4 -25.46 -40.54 -45.14
C GLN A 4 -26.35 -39.53 -44.40
N GLY A 5 -26.66 -38.33 -44.92
CA GLY A 5 -26.54 -37.81 -46.28
C GLY A 5 -27.85 -37.96 -47.08
N VAL A 6 -28.40 -36.79 -47.42
CA VAL A 6 -29.29 -36.42 -48.55
C VAL A 6 -30.80 -36.67 -48.50
N ASN A 7 -31.55 -35.58 -48.75
CA ASN A 7 -32.66 -35.37 -49.73
C ASN A 7 -33.60 -34.27 -49.19
N GLY A 8 -33.99 -33.20 -49.87
CA GLY A 8 -34.04 -32.89 -51.30
C GLY A 8 -35.50 -32.63 -51.72
N HIS A 9 -35.76 -31.47 -52.33
CA HIS A 9 -36.99 -31.06 -53.06
C HIS A 9 -38.27 -30.81 -52.24
N GLY A 10 -39.00 -29.70 -52.36
CA GLY A 10 -39.14 -28.77 -53.48
C GLY A 10 -40.40 -29.10 -54.28
N VAL A 11 -41.52 -28.41 -54.01
CA VAL A 11 -42.67 -28.29 -54.94
C VAL A 11 -43.27 -26.88 -54.84
N ASN A 12 -43.28 -26.21 -55.99
CA ASN A 12 -43.98 -24.95 -56.30
C ASN A 12 -45.45 -25.25 -56.69
N GLY A 13 -46.35 -24.28 -56.51
CA GLY A 13 -47.58 -24.19 -57.30
C GLY A 13 -48.66 -23.31 -56.67
N PRO A 14 -49.16 -22.26 -57.35
CA PRO A 14 -49.83 -21.11 -56.73
C PRO A 14 -51.35 -21.14 -56.86
N ASP A 15 -52.01 -20.14 -56.26
CA ASP A 15 -53.30 -19.47 -56.59
C ASP A 15 -53.79 -18.82 -55.27
N GLY A 16 -54.03 -17.52 -55.09
CA GLY A 16 -54.36 -16.43 -55.99
C GLY A 16 -55.58 -15.72 -55.39
N ASP A 17 -55.40 -14.54 -54.78
CA ASP A 17 -56.39 -13.44 -54.54
C ASP A 17 -55.67 -12.43 -53.61
N GLY A 18 -55.34 -11.19 -53.95
CA GLY A 18 -56.11 -10.19 -54.68
C GLY A 18 -56.73 -9.21 -53.68
N SER A 19 -55.93 -8.33 -53.07
CA SER A 19 -56.49 -7.08 -52.53
C SER A 19 -55.45 -5.99 -52.42
N ALA A 20 -55.78 -4.87 -53.06
CA ALA A 20 -55.00 -3.65 -53.18
C ALA A 20 -54.75 -2.98 -51.82
N GLY A 21 -53.56 -2.40 -51.68
CA GLY A 21 -53.18 -1.57 -50.54
C GLY A 21 -51.96 -0.73 -50.90
N ASP A 22 -52.25 0.50 -51.32
CA ASP A 22 -51.45 1.72 -51.36
C ASP A 22 -49.92 1.65 -51.40
N GLY A 23 -49.39 2.23 -52.48
CA GLY A 23 -47.99 2.55 -52.62
C GLY A 23 -47.52 3.62 -51.65
N PHE A 24 -46.37 3.37 -51.04
CA PHE A 24 -45.45 4.39 -50.58
C PHE A 24 -44.07 4.04 -51.12
N ASP A 25 -43.61 4.84 -52.08
CA ASP A 25 -42.24 4.88 -52.56
C ASP A 25 -41.30 5.37 -51.45
N GLY A 26 -40.10 4.79 -51.33
CA GLY A 26 -39.02 5.46 -50.60
C GLY A 26 -37.96 4.57 -49.98
N ASN A 27 -36.91 4.30 -50.77
CA ASN A 27 -35.51 4.14 -50.40
C ASN A 27 -35.10 3.10 -49.33
N GLY A 28 -34.42 2.07 -49.82
CA GLY A 28 -33.43 1.35 -49.03
C GLY A 28 -32.32 2.28 -48.52
N PHE A 29 -32.03 2.14 -47.24
CA PHE A 29 -30.71 2.43 -46.68
C PHE A 29 -30.41 1.31 -45.70
N ASP A 30 -29.37 0.55 -46.04
CA ASP A 30 -28.77 -0.46 -45.19
C ASP A 30 -28.41 0.17 -43.85
N GLY A 31 -29.14 -0.23 -42.80
CA GLY A 31 -28.86 0.13 -41.42
C GLY A 31 -27.63 -0.59 -40.90
N ALA A 32 -26.47 -0.36 -41.53
CA ALA A 32 -25.21 -0.44 -40.83
C ALA A 32 -25.21 0.72 -39.83
N GLY A 33 -25.75 0.48 -38.64
CA GLY A 33 -25.51 1.38 -37.51
C GLY A 33 -24.00 1.60 -37.43
N PRO A 34 -23.54 2.85 -37.25
CA PRO A 34 -22.11 3.08 -37.13
C PRO A 34 -21.57 2.15 -36.03
N PRO A 35 -20.32 1.68 -36.14
CA PRO A 35 -19.67 1.08 -34.99
C PRO A 35 -19.89 2.06 -33.84
N ARG A 36 -20.40 1.53 -32.72
CA ARG A 36 -20.31 2.25 -31.46
C ARG A 36 -18.82 2.28 -31.12
N ASP A 37 -18.09 3.16 -31.79
CA ASP A 37 -16.87 3.73 -31.28
C ASP A 37 -17.34 4.52 -30.06
N GLY A 38 -17.48 3.80 -28.94
CA GLY A 38 -17.44 4.47 -27.65
C GLY A 38 -16.13 5.24 -27.68
N PRO A 39 -16.13 6.56 -27.47
CA PRO A 39 -14.87 7.27 -27.51
C PRO A 39 -13.97 6.59 -26.47
N GLU A 40 -12.82 6.09 -26.93
CA GLU A 40 -11.56 6.05 -26.17
C GLU A 40 -11.16 7.50 -25.83
N GLY A 41 -12.10 8.21 -25.22
CA GLY A 41 -11.97 9.52 -24.65
C GLY A 41 -11.87 9.30 -23.16
N ASP A 42 -10.79 9.86 -22.63
CA ASP A 42 -10.95 10.80 -21.54
C ASP A 42 -10.80 10.28 -20.10
N GLU A 43 -9.93 9.30 -19.81
CA GLU A 43 -9.34 9.18 -18.44
C GLU A 43 -8.77 10.53 -17.95
N PHE A 44 -8.26 11.35 -18.89
CA PHE A 44 -7.77 12.70 -18.63
C PHE A 44 -8.88 13.72 -18.36
N SER A 45 -10.08 13.54 -18.92
CA SER A 45 -11.24 14.42 -18.66
C SER A 45 -11.99 13.99 -17.41
N ASP A 46 -12.04 12.68 -17.12
CA ASP A 46 -12.58 12.15 -15.87
C ASP A 46 -11.73 12.62 -14.68
N ALA A 47 -10.39 12.59 -14.79
CA ALA A 47 -9.51 13.14 -13.76
C ALA A 47 -9.66 14.66 -13.59
N LEU A 48 -9.85 15.40 -14.69
CA LEU A 48 -10.09 16.84 -14.65
C LEU A 48 -11.44 17.17 -14.00
N LEU A 49 -12.49 16.43 -14.36
CA LEU A 49 -13.82 16.55 -13.77
C LEU A 49 -13.82 16.16 -12.30
N GLU A 50 -13.07 15.12 -11.91
CA GLU A 50 -12.90 14.72 -10.50
C GLU A 50 -12.23 15.83 -9.70
N GLU A 51 -11.21 16.49 -10.25
CA GLU A 51 -10.57 17.64 -9.62
C GLU A 51 -11.55 18.82 -9.45
N GLU A 52 -12.30 19.18 -10.51
CA GLU A 52 -13.32 20.23 -10.43
C GLU A 52 -14.39 19.92 -9.37
N LEU A 53 -14.82 18.66 -9.28
CA LEU A 53 -15.76 18.21 -8.26
C LEU A 53 -15.15 18.26 -6.85
N ARG A 54 -13.87 17.92 -6.70
CA ARG A 54 -13.14 17.98 -5.42
C ARG A 54 -13.00 19.43 -4.94
N GLU A 55 -12.68 20.36 -5.85
CA GLU A 55 -12.63 21.79 -5.56
C GLU A 55 -14.01 22.33 -5.16
N ALA A 56 -15.06 21.99 -5.92
CA ALA A 56 -16.43 22.41 -5.60
C ALA A 56 -16.89 21.84 -4.25
N ALA A 57 -16.59 20.58 -3.95
CA ALA A 57 -16.90 19.95 -2.67
C ALA A 57 -16.16 20.62 -1.50
N ALA A 58 -14.88 20.98 -1.67
CA ALA A 58 -14.12 21.68 -0.63
C ALA A 58 -14.71 23.05 -0.27
N VAL A 59 -15.38 23.72 -1.21
CA VAL A 59 -16.07 25.01 -1.00
C VAL A 59 -17.47 24.83 -0.40
N LEU A 60 -18.23 23.87 -0.92
CA LEU A 60 -19.65 23.68 -0.56
C LEU A 60 -19.85 22.87 0.72
N ASP A 61 -18.96 21.93 1.00
CA ASP A 61 -18.98 21.04 2.17
C ASP A 61 -17.56 20.89 2.75
N PRO A 62 -17.00 21.98 3.32
CA PRO A 62 -15.67 21.91 3.93
C PRO A 62 -15.68 20.96 5.12
N VAL A 63 -14.61 20.17 5.29
CA VAL A 63 -14.47 19.28 6.44
C VAL A 63 -14.58 20.10 7.73
N PRO A 64 -15.60 19.82 8.58
CA PRO A 64 -15.76 20.51 9.86
C PRO A 64 -14.50 20.40 10.71
N GLU A 65 -14.12 21.49 11.38
CA GLU A 65 -12.91 21.53 12.21
C GLU A 65 -12.95 20.47 13.30
N GLU A 66 -14.12 20.22 13.86
CA GLU A 66 -14.35 19.24 14.91
C GLU A 66 -14.09 17.81 14.43
N LEU A 67 -14.44 17.48 13.18
CA LEU A 67 -14.15 16.18 12.58
C LEU A 67 -12.67 16.04 12.27
N ARG A 68 -12.01 17.10 11.80
CA ARG A 68 -10.56 17.10 11.60
C ARG A 68 -9.83 16.91 12.91
N GLN A 69 -10.21 17.64 13.96
CA GLN A 69 -9.62 17.51 15.28
C GLN A 69 -9.86 16.11 15.86
N LEU A 70 -11.08 15.58 15.72
CA LEU A 70 -11.38 14.20 16.13
C LEU A 70 -10.52 13.16 15.40
N ALA A 71 -10.28 13.34 14.10
CA ALA A 71 -9.40 12.46 13.33
C ALA A 71 -7.95 12.53 13.82
N LEU A 72 -7.46 13.73 14.13
CA LEU A 72 -6.12 13.94 14.70
C LEU A 72 -6.01 13.34 16.11
N ASP A 73 -7.03 13.52 16.95
CA ASP A 73 -7.09 12.98 18.30
C ASP A 73 -7.14 11.45 18.28
N ALA A 74 -7.91 10.86 17.37
CA ALA A 74 -7.93 9.41 17.15
C ALA A 74 -6.58 8.88 16.64
N TYR A 75 -5.92 9.60 15.73
CA TYR A 75 -4.59 9.23 15.24
C TYR A 75 -3.51 9.33 16.32
N ALA A 76 -3.62 10.29 17.24
CA ALA A 76 -2.72 10.41 18.39
C ALA A 76 -2.79 9.18 19.31
N LEU A 77 -3.95 8.52 19.37
CA LEU A 77 -4.16 7.29 20.13
C LEU A 77 -3.60 6.04 19.45
N HIS A 78 -3.30 6.06 18.15
CA HIS A 78 -2.90 4.86 17.40
C HIS A 78 -1.54 4.27 17.84
N ASP A 79 -0.69 5.10 18.47
CA ASP A 79 0.59 4.65 19.03
C ASP A 79 0.45 4.13 20.48
N LEU A 80 -0.71 4.28 21.15
CA LEU A 80 -0.91 3.76 22.53
C LEU A 80 -0.94 2.23 22.60
N ASP A 81 -1.36 1.57 21.52
CA ASP A 81 -1.34 0.10 21.43
C ASP A 81 0.06 -0.45 21.09
N ALA A 82 1.08 0.42 20.98
CA ALA A 82 2.43 -0.02 20.72
C ALA A 82 2.98 -0.85 21.88
N ARG A 83 3.43 -2.07 21.56
CA ARG A 83 4.11 -2.93 22.52
C ARG A 83 5.53 -2.42 22.73
N VAL A 84 5.91 -2.22 24.00
CA VAL A 84 7.29 -1.89 24.32
C VAL A 84 8.15 -3.16 24.23
N ALA A 85 9.24 -3.10 23.47
CA ALA A 85 10.25 -4.15 23.44
C ALA A 85 11.27 -3.91 24.56
N GLU A 86 11.42 -4.91 25.41
CA GLU A 86 12.36 -4.92 26.53
C GLU A 86 13.78 -5.07 26.03
N LEU A 87 14.72 -4.30 26.57
CA LEU A 87 16.15 -4.48 26.30
C LEU A 87 16.69 -5.68 27.09
N THR A 88 17.00 -6.77 26.39
CA THR A 88 17.45 -8.03 26.98
C THR A 88 18.97 -8.23 26.96
N PHE A 89 19.70 -7.43 26.18
CA PHE A 89 21.15 -7.42 26.14
C PHE A 89 21.68 -6.05 25.70
N ASP A 90 22.70 -5.55 26.40
CA ASP A 90 23.46 -4.35 26.04
C ASP A 90 24.96 -4.60 26.21
N SER A 91 25.72 -4.58 25.12
CA SER A 91 27.17 -4.84 25.20
C SER A 91 27.94 -3.84 26.05
N LEU A 92 27.42 -2.63 26.31
CA LEU A 92 28.10 -1.69 27.21
C LEU A 92 28.11 -2.17 28.65
N VAL A 93 27.13 -2.99 29.04
CA VAL A 93 26.95 -3.43 30.44
C VAL A 93 27.21 -4.93 30.58
N ASP A 94 26.82 -5.72 29.58
CA ASP A 94 26.79 -7.18 29.65
C ASP A 94 28.00 -7.87 28.99
N ALA A 95 28.79 -7.16 28.16
CA ALA A 95 29.94 -7.74 27.48
C ALA A 95 31.24 -7.58 28.28
N LEU A 96 32.11 -8.60 28.17
CA LEU A 96 33.46 -8.53 28.76
C LEU A 96 34.37 -7.63 27.91
N PRO A 97 35.18 -6.73 28.52
CA PRO A 97 36.12 -5.89 27.77
C PRO A 97 37.14 -6.73 26.99
N VAL A 98 37.18 -6.57 25.67
CA VAL A 98 38.17 -7.21 24.80
C VAL A 98 39.33 -6.24 24.57
N ARG A 99 40.57 -6.64 24.90
CA ARG A 99 41.76 -5.78 24.69
C ARG A 99 41.94 -5.48 23.20
N GLY A 100 42.01 -4.19 22.85
CA GLY A 100 42.37 -3.72 21.51
C GLY A 100 41.23 -3.10 20.71
N ALA A 101 39.98 -3.16 21.19
CA ALA A 101 38.87 -2.47 20.55
C ALA A 101 38.62 -1.11 21.25
N THR A 102 39.09 -0.03 20.65
CA THR A 102 38.84 1.35 21.15
C THR A 102 37.51 1.93 20.67
N ASP A 103 36.87 1.28 19.68
CA ASP A 103 35.62 1.71 19.05
C ASP A 103 34.81 0.47 18.62
N ALA A 104 34.47 -0.38 19.61
CA ALA A 104 33.65 -1.56 19.35
C ALA A 104 32.20 -1.14 19.14
N PRO A 105 31.50 -1.66 18.12
CA PRO A 105 30.07 -1.40 17.94
C PRO A 105 29.27 -1.80 19.18
N ARG A 106 28.26 -1.00 19.54
CA ARG A 106 27.34 -1.34 20.62
C ARG A 106 26.27 -2.29 20.12
N MET A 107 26.22 -3.48 20.71
CA MET A 107 25.22 -4.51 20.43
C MET A 107 24.06 -4.39 21.39
N LEU A 108 22.85 -4.37 20.85
CA LEU A 108 21.61 -4.30 21.61
C LEU A 108 20.67 -5.40 21.12
N THR A 109 20.03 -6.13 22.03
CA THR A 109 18.97 -7.09 21.68
C THR A 109 17.70 -6.76 22.44
N PHE A 110 16.63 -6.49 21.69
CA PHE A 110 15.30 -6.23 22.23
C PHE A 110 14.36 -7.40 22.02
N ARG A 111 13.39 -7.58 22.92
CA ARG A 111 12.36 -8.60 22.79
C ARG A 111 10.96 -8.06 23.04
N ALA A 112 10.01 -8.41 22.17
CA ALA A 112 8.58 -8.17 22.34
C ALA A 112 7.78 -9.42 21.95
N GLY A 113 7.48 -10.27 22.93
CA GLY A 113 6.87 -11.59 22.67
C GLY A 113 7.80 -12.46 21.82
N GLU A 114 7.30 -12.93 20.68
CA GLU A 114 8.06 -13.77 19.73
C GLU A 114 9.01 -12.97 18.82
N VAL A 115 8.99 -11.64 18.92
CA VAL A 115 9.79 -10.76 18.07
C VAL A 115 11.05 -10.38 18.81
N THR A 116 12.19 -10.60 18.18
CA THR A 116 13.50 -10.14 18.64
C THR A 116 14.07 -9.15 17.63
N VAL A 117 14.71 -8.09 18.12
CA VAL A 117 15.39 -7.10 17.28
C VAL A 117 16.82 -6.99 17.76
N ASP A 118 17.77 -7.40 16.93
CA ASP A 118 19.19 -7.17 17.18
C ASP A 118 19.61 -5.90 16.47
N VAL A 119 20.36 -5.06 17.15
CA VAL A 119 20.80 -3.76 16.67
C VAL A 119 22.29 -3.58 16.96
N GLU A 120 23.01 -3.14 15.94
CA GLU A 120 24.36 -2.64 16.03
C GLU A 120 24.35 -1.12 15.85
N VAL A 121 24.97 -0.42 16.79
CA VAL A 121 25.13 1.04 16.77
C VAL A 121 26.62 1.37 16.69
N THR A 122 26.95 2.23 15.74
CA THR A 122 28.32 2.75 15.52
C THR A 122 28.26 4.26 15.34
N GLU A 123 29.41 4.95 15.34
CA GLU A 123 29.47 6.37 14.99
C GLU A 123 29.03 6.65 13.54
N ALA A 124 29.15 5.68 12.64
CA ALA A 124 28.78 5.81 11.23
C ALA A 124 27.28 5.61 11.00
N GLY A 125 26.59 4.89 11.88
CA GLY A 125 25.22 4.47 11.61
C GLY A 125 24.70 3.38 12.51
N LEU A 126 23.58 2.81 12.07
CA LEU A 126 22.85 1.77 12.76
C LEU A 126 22.50 0.68 11.76
N MET A 127 22.72 -0.57 12.14
CA MET A 127 22.24 -1.72 11.40
C MET A 127 21.54 -2.69 12.34
N GLY A 128 20.72 -3.56 11.80
CA GLY A 128 20.04 -4.54 12.62
C GLY A 128 19.20 -5.51 11.83
N GLN A 129 18.55 -6.40 12.56
CA GLN A 129 17.72 -7.45 12.02
C GLN A 129 16.51 -7.70 12.92
N VAL A 130 15.38 -7.99 12.28
CA VAL A 130 14.16 -8.44 12.93
C VAL A 130 14.06 -9.95 12.81
N LEU A 131 13.85 -10.61 13.95
CA LEU A 131 13.71 -12.05 14.07
C LEU A 131 12.32 -12.41 14.62
N PRO A 132 11.62 -13.43 14.08
CA PRO A 132 11.99 -14.17 12.86
C PRO A 132 11.98 -13.28 11.60
N PRO A 133 12.75 -13.64 10.54
CA PRO A 133 12.84 -12.86 9.31
C PRO A 133 11.47 -12.58 8.69
N ARG A 134 11.12 -11.30 8.57
CA ARG A 134 9.85 -10.85 7.98
C ARG A 134 9.95 -9.42 7.47
N SER A 135 9.11 -9.08 6.49
CA SER A 135 8.93 -7.69 6.08
C SER A 135 8.41 -6.86 7.26
N ALA A 136 9.11 -5.77 7.54
CA ALA A 136 8.77 -4.83 8.58
C ALA A 136 8.99 -3.41 8.05
N ARG A 137 8.28 -2.43 8.60
CA ARG A 137 8.69 -1.03 8.49
C ARG A 137 9.44 -0.66 9.75
N VAL A 138 10.67 -0.17 9.60
CA VAL A 138 11.47 0.30 10.74
C VAL A 138 11.64 1.81 10.62
N GLU A 139 11.47 2.50 11.74
CA GLU A 139 11.66 3.93 11.87
C GLU A 139 12.58 4.20 13.07
N VAL A 140 13.58 5.06 12.88
CA VAL A 140 14.37 5.61 13.99
C VAL A 140 13.63 6.83 14.53
N LEU A 141 13.21 6.74 15.77
CA LEU A 141 12.63 7.84 16.54
C LEU A 141 13.77 8.64 17.19
N GLY A 142 13.70 9.97 17.13
CA GLY A 142 14.63 10.87 17.80
C GLY A 142 13.91 11.82 18.76
N GLY A 143 14.46 12.99 19.04
CA GLY A 143 13.79 14.03 19.83
C GLY A 143 12.39 14.43 19.32
N PRO A 144 11.71 15.40 19.94
CA PRO A 144 10.31 15.70 19.66
C PRO A 144 10.01 15.75 18.16
N GLN A 145 9.12 14.88 17.69
CA GLN A 145 8.66 14.76 16.30
C GLN A 145 9.69 14.28 15.26
N THR A 146 10.87 13.82 15.67
CA THR A 146 11.85 13.25 14.74
C THR A 146 11.55 11.77 14.49
N CYS A 147 11.23 11.43 13.25
CA CYS A 147 11.01 10.05 12.81
C CYS A 147 11.62 9.86 11.43
N ARG A 148 12.59 8.95 11.31
CA ARG A 148 13.27 8.65 10.03
C ARG A 148 13.00 7.19 9.62
N PRO A 149 12.38 6.94 8.45
CA PRO A 149 12.22 5.57 7.96
C PRO A 149 13.59 4.96 7.60
N VAL A 150 13.73 3.67 7.85
CA VAL A 150 14.90 2.88 7.48
C VAL A 150 14.45 1.76 6.54
N PRO A 151 15.12 1.56 5.39
CA PRO A 151 14.78 0.47 4.49
C PRO A 151 15.03 -0.87 5.17
N VAL A 152 14.09 -1.79 5.00
CA VAL A 152 14.15 -3.17 5.52
C VAL A 152 14.05 -4.12 4.33
N ASP A 153 14.98 -5.08 4.25
CA ASP A 153 14.95 -6.11 3.22
C ASP A 153 13.92 -7.22 3.51
N THR A 154 13.77 -8.17 2.58
CA THR A 154 12.84 -9.29 2.74
C THR A 154 13.23 -10.27 3.85
N LEU A 155 14.47 -10.20 4.34
CA LEU A 155 15.00 -11.00 5.44
C LEU A 155 14.91 -10.27 6.78
N GLY A 156 14.27 -9.10 6.83
CA GLY A 156 14.10 -8.32 8.06
C GLY A 156 15.35 -7.53 8.47
N ARG A 157 16.36 -7.41 7.60
CA ARG A 157 17.57 -6.65 7.88
C ARG A 157 17.40 -5.21 7.47
N PHE A 158 17.96 -4.31 8.26
CA PHE A 158 17.89 -2.87 8.03
C PHE A 158 19.23 -2.21 8.28
N THR A 159 19.49 -1.12 7.56
CA THR A 159 20.72 -0.35 7.70
C THR A 159 20.42 1.12 7.47
N SER A 160 21.03 1.96 8.31
CA SER A 160 21.02 3.40 8.20
C SER A 160 22.45 3.91 8.39
N ASP A 161 22.94 4.58 7.37
CA ASP A 161 24.22 5.27 7.23
C ASP A 161 24.24 6.64 7.94
N THR A 162 23.41 6.82 8.95
CA THR A 162 23.38 8.03 9.77
C THR A 162 23.14 7.66 11.22
N ALA A 163 24.13 7.88 12.07
CA ALA A 163 24.01 7.62 13.50
C ALA A 163 22.94 8.52 14.15
N PRO A 164 22.22 8.04 15.19
CA PRO A 164 21.32 8.88 15.96
C PRO A 164 22.11 9.96 16.70
N ALA A 165 21.76 11.24 16.51
CA ALA A 165 22.47 12.38 17.12
C ALA A 165 22.07 12.66 18.60
N GLY A 166 21.39 11.72 19.27
CA GLY A 166 20.85 11.91 20.61
C GLY A 166 20.04 10.70 21.07
N PRO A 167 19.17 10.86 22.09
CA PRO A 167 18.26 9.80 22.50
C PRO A 167 17.43 9.30 21.33
N PHE A 168 17.37 7.98 21.17
CA PHE A 168 16.66 7.34 20.07
C PHE A 168 15.93 6.08 20.52
N ALA A 169 14.93 5.69 19.75
CA ALA A 169 14.24 4.41 19.84
C ALA A 169 13.94 3.91 18.44
N LEU A 170 13.65 2.61 18.30
CA LEU A 170 13.18 2.04 17.04
C LEU A 170 11.68 1.75 17.14
N ARG A 171 10.93 2.18 16.13
CA ARG A 171 9.54 1.75 15.92
C ARG A 171 9.50 0.76 14.77
N LEU A 172 8.93 -0.41 15.03
CA LEU A 172 8.75 -1.48 14.08
C LEU A 172 7.25 -1.69 13.85
N ARG A 173 6.84 -1.71 12.58
CA ARG A 173 5.49 -2.11 12.19
C ARG A 173 5.56 -3.42 11.42
N THR A 174 4.94 -4.45 11.97
CA THR A 174 5.01 -5.81 11.45
C THR A 174 3.60 -6.37 11.29
N GLY A 175 3.00 -6.08 10.13
CA GLY A 175 1.60 -6.40 9.89
C GLY A 175 0.69 -5.66 10.88
N ALA A 176 0.13 -6.39 11.84
CA ALA A 176 -0.80 -5.87 12.85
C ALA A 176 -0.11 -5.29 14.10
N ASP A 177 1.15 -5.67 14.37
CA ASP A 177 1.84 -5.23 15.59
C ASP A 177 2.65 -3.95 15.34
N VAL A 178 2.55 -3.01 16.28
CA VAL A 178 3.47 -1.89 16.43
C VAL A 178 4.32 -2.17 17.66
N ILE A 179 5.65 -2.17 17.49
CA ILE A 179 6.61 -2.42 18.54
C ILE A 179 7.52 -1.21 18.65
N VAL A 180 7.76 -0.72 19.87
CA VAL A 180 8.68 0.40 20.13
C VAL A 180 9.73 -0.07 21.13
N THR A 181 11.00 0.13 20.83
CA THR A 181 12.07 -0.17 21.79
C THR A 181 12.10 0.88 22.90
N GLU A 182 12.76 0.55 24.00
CA GLU A 182 13.16 1.55 24.99
C GLU A 182 14.03 2.66 24.36
N TRP A 183 14.00 3.84 24.98
CA TRP A 183 14.84 4.98 24.59
C TRP A 183 16.26 4.79 25.07
N LEU A 184 17.21 4.94 24.14
CA LEU A 184 18.63 4.76 24.38
C LEU A 184 19.41 5.97 23.90
N ARG A 185 20.68 6.05 24.31
CA ARG A 185 21.64 7.00 23.76
C ARG A 185 22.67 6.22 22.97
N ALA A 186 23.06 6.73 21.80
CA ALA A 186 24.15 6.16 21.01
C ALA A 186 25.47 6.28 21.78
#